data_AF-A0A8T1VZM0-F1
#
_entry.id   AF-A0A8T1VZM0-F1
#
_cell.length_a   1.000
_cell.length_b   1.000
_cell.length_c   1.000
_cell.angle_alpha   90.00
_cell.angle_beta   90.00
_cell.angle_gamma   90.00
#
_symmetry.space_group_name_H-M   'P 1'
#
loop_
_entity.id
_entity.type
_entity.pdbx_description
1 polymer ?
#
loop_
_entity_poly.entity_id
_entity_poly.type
_entity_poly.pdbx_seq_one_letter_code
_entity_poly.pdbx_strand_id
1 'polypeptide(L)'
;MPADAKLQVLVAALGAVALQHFVSRRRHQVVKAEKAKQQKDQAKAQAAASATDEDEAYVVEIEYCTGCRWMLRAAWMAQELLTTFQQDDNSRLRSVTLTPNSKQGGVFNVYLREIGPSADADAEPEVLWSRKIARRFPESKELKQLVRDIVCPDRGLGHSDKK
;
A
#
# COMPACT_ATOMS: atom_id res chain seq x y z
N MET A 1 7.01 1.40 -70.20
CA MET A 1 6.87 0.12 -69.45
C MET A 1 5.68 0.28 -68.52
N PRO A 2 4.48 -0.25 -68.84
CA PRO A 2 3.38 -0.23 -67.89
C PRO A 2 3.76 -1.12 -66.71
N ALA A 3 3.62 -0.62 -65.48
CA ALA A 3 3.74 -1.46 -64.30
C ALA A 3 2.74 -2.62 -64.45
N ASP A 4 3.20 -3.85 -64.27
CA ASP A 4 2.36 -5.05 -64.35
C ASP A 4 1.21 -4.91 -63.35
N ALA A 5 -0.01 -4.74 -63.85
CA ALA A 5 -1.21 -4.57 -63.05
C ALA A 5 -1.42 -5.74 -62.07
N LYS A 6 -0.90 -6.94 -62.39
CA LYS A 6 -0.92 -8.08 -61.48
C LYS A 6 -0.02 -7.87 -60.26
N LEU A 7 1.13 -7.22 -60.43
CA LEU A 7 2.06 -6.90 -59.33
C LEU A 7 1.46 -5.85 -58.39
N GLN A 8 0.75 -4.84 -58.92
CA GLN A 8 0.06 -3.84 -58.10
C GLN A 8 -1.10 -4.43 -57.28
N VAL A 9 -1.89 -5.33 -57.87
CA VAL A 9 -2.97 -6.05 -57.17
C VAL A 9 -2.41 -6.93 -56.06
N LEU A 10 -1.28 -7.59 -56.28
CA LEU A 10 -0.63 -8.46 -55.29
C LEU A 10 -0.08 -7.68 -54.09
N VAL A 11 0.54 -6.51 -54.34
CA VAL A 11 1.02 -5.61 -53.29
C VAL A 11 -0.14 -5.04 -52.46
N ALA A 12 -1.24 -4.63 -53.12
CA ALA A 12 -2.43 -4.15 -52.42
C ALA A 12 -3.09 -5.24 -51.56
N ALA A 13 -3.18 -6.48 -52.06
CA ALA A 13 -3.72 -7.62 -51.32
C ALA A 13 -2.87 -7.97 -50.09
N LEU A 14 -1.54 -8.00 -50.21
CA LEU A 14 -0.62 -8.22 -49.08
C LEU A 14 -0.73 -7.11 -48.03
N GLY A 15 -0.87 -5.85 -48.47
CA GLY A 15 -1.11 -4.70 -47.58
C GLY A 15 -2.43 -4.78 -46.82
N ALA A 16 -3.52 -5.18 -47.49
CA ALA A 16 -4.82 -5.37 -46.85
C ALA A 16 -4.80 -6.49 -45.80
N VAL A 17 -4.15 -7.62 -46.10
CA VAL A 17 -3.98 -8.74 -45.16
C VAL A 17 -3.13 -8.32 -43.94
N ALA A 18 -2.03 -7.60 -44.16
CA ALA A 18 -1.20 -7.07 -43.06
C ALA A 18 -1.98 -6.10 -42.15
N LEU A 19 -2.77 -5.19 -42.74
CA LEU A 19 -3.64 -4.26 -42.01
C LEU A 19 -4.72 -4.99 -41.22
N GLN A 20 -5.35 -6.02 -41.81
CA GLN A 20 -6.39 -6.83 -41.17
C GLN A 20 -5.84 -7.64 -39.99
N HIS A 21 -4.65 -8.22 -40.12
CA HIS A 21 -3.93 -8.87 -39.01
C HIS A 21 -3.56 -7.88 -37.90
N PHE A 22 -3.12 -6.67 -38.24
CA PHE A 22 -2.78 -5.63 -37.27
C PHE A 22 -4.01 -5.19 -36.45
N VAL A 23 -5.13 -4.92 -37.11
CA VAL A 23 -6.39 -4.55 -36.46
C VAL A 23 -6.91 -5.70 -35.58
N SER A 24 -6.84 -6.94 -36.06
CA SER A 24 -7.25 -8.13 -35.30
C SER A 24 -6.40 -8.34 -34.03
N ARG A 25 -5.08 -8.17 -34.13
CA ARG A 25 -4.17 -8.25 -32.98
C ARG A 25 -4.45 -7.15 -31.95
N ARG A 26 -4.67 -5.91 -32.38
CA ARG A 26 -5.06 -4.81 -31.47
C ARG A 26 -6.37 -5.11 -30.75
N ARG A 27 -7.40 -5.57 -31.47
CA ARG A 27 -8.68 -5.99 -30.86
C ARG A 27 -8.49 -7.09 -29.82
N HIS A 28 -7.70 -8.13 -30.13
CA HIS A 28 -7.41 -9.19 -29.17
C HIS A 28 -6.66 -8.69 -27.93
N GLN A 29 -5.72 -7.76 -28.09
CA GLN A 29 -5.01 -7.16 -26.96
C GLN A 29 -5.94 -6.34 -26.06
N VAL A 30 -6.83 -5.53 -26.65
CA VAL A 30 -7.82 -4.74 -25.89
C VAL A 30 -8.78 -5.67 -25.15
N VAL A 31 -9.36 -6.67 -25.82
CA VAL A 31 -10.27 -7.64 -25.19
C VAL A 31 -9.56 -8.42 -24.08
N LYS A 32 -8.27 -8.79 -24.27
CA LYS A 32 -7.48 -9.46 -23.23
C LYS A 32 -7.26 -8.56 -22.02
N ALA A 33 -6.98 -7.27 -22.22
CA ALA A 33 -6.81 -6.30 -21.15
C ALA A 33 -8.12 -6.03 -20.41
N GLU A 34 -9.25 -5.89 -21.10
CA GLU A 34 -10.58 -5.72 -20.50
C GLU A 34 -11.01 -6.94 -19.70
N LYS A 35 -10.78 -8.15 -20.21
CA LYS A 35 -11.04 -9.39 -19.47
C LYS A 35 -10.17 -9.51 -18.23
N ALA A 36 -8.89 -9.15 -18.31
CA ALA A 36 -8.01 -9.14 -17.13
C ALA A 36 -8.45 -8.11 -16.09
N LYS A 37 -8.91 -6.93 -16.52
CA LYS A 37 -9.50 -5.91 -15.65
C LYS A 37 -10.77 -6.42 -14.98
N GLN A 38 -11.72 -6.96 -15.75
CA GLN A 38 -12.96 -7.54 -15.21
C GLN A 38 -12.72 -8.70 -14.24
N GLN A 39 -11.75 -9.57 -14.52
CA GLN A 39 -11.36 -10.65 -13.61
C GLN A 39 -10.78 -10.09 -12.29
N LYS A 40 -9.96 -9.05 -12.37
CA LYS A 40 -9.40 -8.38 -11.18
C LYS A 40 -10.49 -7.70 -10.35
N ASP A 41 -11.44 -7.04 -11.01
CA ASP A 41 -12.59 -6.39 -10.37
C ASP A 41 -13.54 -7.41 -9.74
N GLN A 42 -13.83 -8.54 -10.42
CA GLN A 42 -14.63 -9.64 -9.88
C GLN A 42 -13.96 -10.34 -8.69
N ALA A 43 -12.65 -10.57 -8.74
CA ALA A 43 -11.89 -11.15 -7.63
C ALA A 43 -11.88 -10.22 -6.39
N LYS A 44 -11.75 -8.90 -6.60
CA LYS A 44 -11.87 -7.90 -5.53
C LYS A 44 -13.28 -7.92 -4.91
N ALA A 45 -14.32 -7.96 -5.74
CA ALA A 45 -15.71 -8.01 -5.27
C ALA A 45 -16.03 -9.30 -4.50
N GLN A 46 -15.52 -10.45 -4.95
CA GLN A 46 -15.69 -11.71 -4.23
C GLN A 46 -14.94 -11.74 -2.90
N ALA A 47 -13.71 -11.21 -2.85
CA ALA A 47 -12.95 -11.10 -1.60
C ALA A 47 -13.62 -10.16 -0.58
N ALA A 48 -14.16 -9.02 -1.04
CA ALA A 48 -14.94 -8.11 -0.20
C ALA A 48 -16.27 -8.72 0.27
N ALA A 49 -16.89 -9.60 -0.51
CA ALA A 49 -18.15 -10.26 -0.14
C ALA A 49 -17.99 -11.40 0.86
N SER A 50 -16.78 -11.96 1.02
CA SER A 50 -16.46 -12.98 2.03
C SER A 50 -15.72 -12.44 3.24
N ALA A 51 -15.34 -11.16 3.22
CA ALA A 51 -14.61 -10.50 4.27
C ALA A 51 -15.47 -10.31 5.52
N THR A 52 -14.87 -10.58 6.67
CA THR A 52 -15.44 -10.23 7.98
C THR A 52 -14.70 -9.02 8.53
N ASP A 53 -15.29 -8.29 9.48
CA ASP A 53 -14.66 -7.13 10.14
C ASP A 53 -13.30 -7.48 10.81
N GLU A 54 -13.10 -8.77 11.10
CA GLU A 54 -11.87 -9.38 11.61
C GLU A 54 -10.69 -9.37 10.63
N ASP A 55 -10.94 -9.17 9.33
CA ASP A 55 -9.90 -9.11 8.29
C ASP A 55 -9.30 -7.71 8.14
N GLU A 56 -9.91 -6.70 8.76
CA GLU A 56 -9.40 -5.33 8.72
C GLU A 56 -8.25 -5.16 9.72
N ALA A 57 -7.13 -4.63 9.25
CA ALA A 57 -5.92 -4.50 10.03
C ALA A 57 -5.17 -3.21 9.74
N TYR A 58 -4.11 -2.95 10.50
CA TYR A 58 -3.31 -1.74 10.38
C TYR A 58 -1.82 -2.03 10.31
N VAL A 59 -1.10 -1.18 9.58
CA VAL A 59 0.36 -1.16 9.50
C VAL A 59 0.86 0.17 10.02
N VAL A 60 1.73 0.13 11.02
CA VAL A 60 2.47 1.32 11.46
C VAL A 60 3.74 1.44 10.62
N GLU A 61 4.04 2.63 10.14
CA GLU A 61 5.31 2.92 9.47
C GLU A 61 6.10 3.98 10.23
N ILE A 62 7.35 3.68 10.53
CA ILE A 62 8.29 4.60 11.16
C ILE A 62 9.33 5.02 10.12
N GLU A 63 9.16 6.22 9.59
CA GLU A 63 10.09 6.85 8.67
C GLU A 63 11.20 7.56 9.45
N TYR A 64 12.47 7.25 9.18
CA TYR A 64 13.59 7.80 9.95
C TYR A 64 14.76 8.29 9.08
N CYS A 65 15.40 9.37 9.52
CA CYS A 65 16.62 9.90 8.94
C CYS A 65 17.80 8.92 9.13
N THR A 66 18.33 8.39 8.02
CA THR A 66 19.49 7.48 8.06
C THR A 66 20.79 8.22 8.44
N GLY A 67 20.99 9.44 7.92
CA GLY A 67 22.16 10.26 8.23
C GLY A 67 22.24 10.71 9.71
N CYS A 68 21.13 10.66 10.42
CA CYS A 68 21.03 11.08 11.83
C CYS A 68 21.31 9.93 12.81
N ARG A 69 21.55 8.71 12.30
CA ARG A 69 21.71 7.47 13.09
C ARG A 69 20.51 7.16 14.00
N TRP A 70 19.29 7.45 13.54
CA TRP A 70 18.07 7.24 14.33
C TRP A 70 17.42 5.86 14.14
N MET A 71 18.04 4.97 13.36
CA MET A 71 17.58 3.59 13.16
C MET A 71 17.32 2.86 14.48
N LEU A 72 18.24 2.96 15.45
CA LEU A 72 18.11 2.26 16.74
C LEU A 72 16.88 2.72 17.52
N ARG A 73 16.56 4.02 17.47
CA ARG A 73 15.35 4.55 18.11
C ARG A 73 14.10 4.08 17.39
N ALA A 74 14.09 4.10 16.06
CA ALA A 74 12.97 3.61 15.27
C ALA A 74 12.71 2.11 15.52
N ALA A 75 13.76 1.29 15.54
CA ALA A 75 13.69 -0.14 15.83
C ALA A 75 13.20 -0.41 17.26
N TRP A 76 13.69 0.33 18.26
CA TRP A 76 13.19 0.20 19.63
C TRP A 76 11.70 0.54 19.73
N MET A 77 11.24 1.63 19.11
CA MET A 77 9.81 1.97 19.09
C MET A 77 8.96 0.91 18.38
N ALA A 78 9.47 0.32 17.30
CA ALA A 78 8.79 -0.80 16.65
C ALA A 78 8.66 -2.02 17.58
N GLN A 79 9.73 -2.35 18.33
CA GLN A 79 9.69 -3.42 19.33
C GLN A 79 8.68 -3.10 20.45
N GLU A 80 8.65 -1.87 20.95
CA GLU A 80 7.70 -1.43 21.96
C GLU A 80 6.24 -1.62 21.51
N LEU A 81 5.94 -1.29 20.24
CA LEU A 81 4.61 -1.49 19.66
C LEU A 81 4.30 -2.98 19.51
N LEU A 82 5.16 -3.74 18.83
CA LEU A 82 4.92 -5.17 18.56
C LEU A 82 4.75 -5.95 19.87
N THR A 83 5.62 -5.73 20.86
CA THR A 83 5.52 -6.42 22.16
C THR A 83 4.26 -6.02 22.94
N THR A 84 3.79 -4.79 22.79
CA THR A 84 2.53 -4.34 23.42
C THR A 84 1.35 -5.05 22.76
N PHE A 85 1.27 -5.05 21.44
CA PHE A 85 0.05 -5.45 20.71
C PHE A 85 -0.01 -6.93 20.31
N GLN A 86 1.06 -7.72 20.49
CA GLN A 86 1.12 -9.11 20.01
C GLN A 86 0.21 -10.15 20.71
N GLN A 87 -0.27 -9.89 21.93
CA GLN A 87 -0.99 -10.91 22.74
C GLN A 87 -2.52 -10.73 22.77
N ASP A 88 -3.06 -9.77 22.03
CA ASP A 88 -4.47 -9.44 22.08
C ASP A 88 -5.11 -9.82 20.75
N ASP A 89 -6.06 -10.75 20.78
CA ASP A 89 -6.78 -11.20 19.60
C ASP A 89 -7.63 -10.07 18.99
N ASN A 90 -7.97 -9.04 19.77
CA ASN A 90 -8.67 -7.84 19.28
C ASN A 90 -7.70 -6.78 18.74
N SER A 91 -6.39 -7.01 18.79
CA SER A 91 -5.42 -6.07 18.22
C SER A 91 -5.38 -6.23 16.70
N ARG A 92 -5.84 -5.19 16.01
CA ARG A 92 -5.77 -5.10 14.55
C ARG A 92 -4.40 -4.65 14.03
N LEU A 93 -3.37 -4.51 14.89
CA LEU A 93 -2.01 -4.20 14.43
C LEU A 93 -1.34 -5.40 13.76
N ARG A 94 -1.10 -5.32 12.45
CA ARG A 94 -0.52 -6.40 11.66
C ARG A 94 1.00 -6.38 11.61
N SER A 95 1.58 -5.18 11.45
CA SER A 95 3.03 -5.03 11.31
C SER A 95 3.50 -3.63 11.64
N VAL A 96 4.80 -3.51 11.86
CA VAL A 96 5.51 -2.23 11.94
C VAL A 96 6.62 -2.24 10.92
N THR A 97 6.65 -1.24 10.03
CA THR A 97 7.65 -1.08 8.99
C THR A 97 8.61 0.04 9.35
N LEU A 98 9.91 -0.17 9.07
CA LEU A 98 10.94 0.85 9.21
C LEU A 98 11.33 1.35 7.84
N THR A 99 11.05 2.63 7.55
CA THR A 99 11.34 3.23 6.25
C THR A 99 12.55 4.16 6.36
N PRO A 100 13.71 3.80 5.80
CA PRO A 100 14.89 4.66 5.79
C PRO A 100 14.68 5.85 4.84
N ASN A 101 14.80 7.07 5.37
CA ASN A 101 14.85 8.28 4.57
C ASN A 101 16.30 8.81 4.51
N SER A 102 16.91 8.70 3.33
CA SER A 102 18.25 9.23 3.03
C SER A 102 18.22 10.61 2.38
N LYS A 103 17.05 11.07 1.91
CA LYS A 103 16.91 12.31 1.13
C LYS A 103 16.72 13.54 2.01
N GLN A 104 16.08 13.39 3.16
CA GLN A 104 15.73 14.49 4.05
C GLN A 104 16.32 14.30 5.46
N GLY A 105 17.14 15.25 5.88
CA GLY A 105 17.71 15.28 7.23
C GLY A 105 16.66 15.57 8.30
N GLY A 106 16.80 14.91 9.45
CA GLY A 106 16.00 15.19 10.64
C GLY A 106 14.55 14.68 10.61
N VAL A 107 14.20 13.83 9.64
CA VAL A 107 12.89 13.16 9.56
C VAL A 107 12.76 12.08 10.63
N PHE A 108 11.64 12.14 11.33
CA PHE A 108 11.14 11.06 12.17
C PHE A 108 9.62 11.19 12.21
N ASN A 109 8.93 10.44 11.35
CA ASN A 109 7.48 10.44 11.25
C ASN A 109 6.96 9.04 11.56
N VAL A 110 5.78 8.98 12.17
CA VAL A 110 5.03 7.75 12.38
C VAL A 110 3.71 7.88 11.65
N TYR A 111 3.43 6.90 10.81
CA TYR A 111 2.22 6.81 10.03
C TYR A 111 1.44 5.55 10.38
N LEU A 112 0.12 5.59 10.14
CA LEU A 112 -0.77 4.44 10.22
C LEU A 112 -1.48 4.25 8.88
N ARG A 113 -1.48 3.03 8.38
CA ARG A 113 -2.20 2.62 7.17
C ARG A 113 -3.20 1.55 7.52
N GLU A 114 -4.43 1.71 7.05
CA GLU A 114 -5.41 0.63 7.04
C GLU A 114 -5.08 -0.35 5.91
N ILE A 115 -5.21 -1.64 6.20
CA ILE A 115 -5.08 -2.73 5.24
C ILE A 115 -6.26 -3.67 5.44
N GLY A 116 -6.80 -4.18 4.35
CA GLY A 116 -7.93 -5.10 4.44
C GLY A 116 -8.82 -5.03 3.21
N PRO A 117 -9.92 -5.79 3.21
CA PRO A 117 -10.83 -5.88 2.08
C PRO A 117 -11.58 -4.57 1.78
N SER A 118 -11.90 -3.78 2.82
CA SER A 118 -12.57 -2.49 2.66
C SER A 118 -11.61 -1.30 2.57
N ALA A 119 -10.33 -1.47 2.94
CA ALA A 119 -9.32 -0.43 2.87
C ALA A 119 -9.20 0.18 1.46
N ASP A 120 -9.23 1.51 1.39
CA ASP A 120 -8.93 2.23 0.16
C ASP A 120 -7.42 2.16 -0.13
N ALA A 121 -7.06 1.47 -1.21
CA ALA A 121 -5.69 1.27 -1.61
C ALA A 121 -4.98 2.58 -2.02
N ASP A 122 -5.73 3.61 -2.37
CA ASP A 122 -5.20 4.91 -2.78
C ASP A 122 -5.27 5.96 -1.65
N ALA A 123 -5.72 5.58 -0.45
CA ALA A 123 -5.79 6.49 0.69
C ALA A 123 -4.39 6.85 1.21
N GLU A 124 -4.23 8.12 1.56
CA GLU A 124 -3.03 8.62 2.23
C GLU A 124 -2.98 8.11 3.68
N PRO A 125 -1.78 7.79 4.21
CA PRO A 125 -1.64 7.31 5.57
C PRO A 125 -1.97 8.41 6.60
N GLU A 126 -2.55 8.01 7.72
CA GLU A 126 -2.73 8.91 8.86
C GLU A 126 -1.39 9.20 9.53
N VAL A 127 -1.14 10.46 9.87
CA VAL A 127 0.09 10.89 10.57
C VAL A 127 -0.14 10.84 12.07
N LEU A 128 0.34 9.78 12.73
CA LEU A 128 0.28 9.68 14.19
C LEU A 128 1.32 10.58 14.88
N TRP A 129 2.50 10.73 14.27
CA TRP A 129 3.56 11.57 14.83
C TRP A 129 4.41 12.23 13.76
N SER A 130 4.77 13.49 13.98
CA SER A 130 5.85 14.14 13.23
C SER A 130 6.79 14.89 14.15
N ARG A 131 8.06 14.50 14.15
CA ARG A 131 9.12 15.24 14.87
C ARG A 131 9.25 16.68 14.39
N LYS A 132 8.97 16.95 13.11
CA LYS A 132 9.04 18.32 12.58
C LYS A 132 8.05 19.25 13.28
N ILE A 133 6.85 18.74 13.54
CA ILE A 133 5.75 19.45 14.20
C ILE A 133 5.98 19.48 15.71
N ALA A 134 6.15 18.31 16.34
CA ALA A 134 6.28 18.20 17.79
C ALA A 134 7.62 18.71 18.33
N ARG A 135 8.62 18.92 17.48
CA ARG A 135 9.99 19.35 17.83
C ARG A 135 10.73 18.40 18.79
N ARG A 136 10.18 17.21 19.04
CA ARG A 136 10.75 16.13 19.87
C ARG A 136 10.42 14.76 19.27
N PHE A 137 11.03 13.73 19.84
CA PHE A 137 10.61 12.35 19.58
C PHE A 137 9.36 12.02 20.40
N PRO A 138 8.52 11.07 19.95
CA PRO A 138 7.44 10.59 20.78
C PRO A 138 8.02 9.82 21.97
N GLU A 139 7.33 9.85 23.10
CA GLU A 139 7.61 8.91 24.18
C GLU A 139 6.95 7.55 23.86
N SER A 140 7.52 6.45 24.36
CA SER A 140 6.95 5.10 24.10
C SER A 140 5.50 5.00 24.55
N LYS A 141 5.19 5.55 25.73
CA LYS A 141 3.84 5.63 26.28
C LYS A 141 2.85 6.34 25.35
N GLU A 142 3.20 7.55 24.92
CA GLU A 142 2.39 8.38 24.03
C GLU A 142 2.16 7.68 22.68
N LEU A 143 3.21 7.09 22.11
CA LEU A 143 3.10 6.36 20.85
C LEU A 143 2.18 5.14 20.96
N LYS A 144 2.27 4.38 22.06
CA LYS A 144 1.37 3.24 22.32
C LYS A 144 -0.08 3.69 22.45
N GLN A 145 -0.34 4.82 23.12
CA GLN A 145 -1.69 5.36 23.26
C GLN A 145 -2.28 5.76 21.90
N LEU A 146 -1.53 6.54 21.11
CA LEU A 146 -1.95 6.95 19.76
C LEU A 146 -2.29 5.74 18.87
N VAL A 147 -1.48 4.69 18.93
CA VAL A 147 -1.75 3.46 18.16
C VAL A 147 -2.96 2.72 18.72
N ARG A 148 -3.05 2.54 20.05
CA ARG A 148 -4.16 1.84 20.72
C ARG A 148 -5.50 2.44 20.36
N ASP A 149 -5.61 3.77 20.42
CA ASP A 149 -6.86 4.49 20.20
C ASP A 149 -7.50 4.19 18.83
N ILE A 150 -6.71 3.68 17.86
CA ILE A 150 -7.17 3.31 16.53
C ILE A 150 -7.22 1.79 16.35
N VAL A 151 -6.14 1.07 16.70
CA VAL A 151 -6.01 -0.36 16.35
C VAL A 151 -6.63 -1.31 17.38
N CYS A 152 -6.89 -0.84 18.60
CA CYS A 152 -7.41 -1.65 19.70
C CYS A 152 -8.02 -0.74 20.80
N PRO A 153 -9.08 0.03 20.50
CA PRO A 153 -9.55 1.14 21.34
C PRO A 153 -9.97 0.72 22.76
N ASP A 154 -10.52 -0.49 22.90
CA ASP A 154 -11.02 -1.00 24.19
C ASP A 154 -9.91 -1.51 25.12
N ARG A 155 -8.67 -1.57 24.63
CA ARG A 155 -7.54 -2.12 25.40
C ARG A 155 -6.98 -1.12 26.40
N GLY A 156 -6.92 -1.53 27.67
CA GLY A 156 -6.13 -0.83 28.68
C GLY A 156 -4.62 -1.08 28.51
N LEU A 157 -3.81 -0.02 28.62
CA LEU A 157 -2.34 -0.06 28.56
C LEU A 157 -1.65 0.02 29.94
N GLY A 158 -2.42 -0.14 31.01
CA GLY A 158 -1.92 -0.19 32.39
C GLY A 158 -1.19 1.09 32.80
N HIS A 159 0.11 1.00 33.11
CA HIS A 159 0.93 2.16 33.47
C HIS A 159 1.01 3.22 32.37
N SER A 160 0.81 2.82 31.10
CA SER A 160 0.83 3.77 29.99
C SER A 160 -0.43 4.64 29.93
N ASP A 161 -1.55 4.23 30.53
CA ASP A 161 -2.77 5.05 30.60
C ASP A 161 -2.80 6.00 31.82
N LYS A 162 -1.94 5.77 32.81
CA LYS A 162 -1.85 6.60 34.02
C LYS A 162 -0.86 7.73 33.81
N LYS A 163 -1.12 8.92 34.35
CA LYS A 163 -0.22 10.09 34.20
C LYS A 163 1.17 9.82 34.75
#